data_AF-A0A442HTP2-F1
#
_entry.id   AF-A0A442HTP2-F1
#
_cell.length_a   1.000
_cell.length_b   1.000
_cell.length_c   1.000
_cell.angle_alpha   90.00
_cell.angle_beta   90.00
_cell.angle_gamma   90.00
#
_symmetry.space_group_name_H-M   'P 1'
#
loop_
_entity.id
_entity.type
_entity.pdbx_description
1 polymer ?
#
loop_
_entity_poly.entity_id
_entity_poly.type
_entity_poly.pdbx_seq_one_letter_code
_entity_poly.pdbx_strand_id
1 'polypeptide(L)' 'MNAGGQLVTVVLTDAELDLIALLARRRDDREAYSIKEVAEMFGLSQRTVLRRIADGSLAVVRSGGRTLVLKHAPQNKVA' A
#
# COMPACT_ATOMS: atom_id res chain seq x y z
N MET A 1 2.08 -32.72 15.83
CA MET A 1 1.76 -31.63 16.76
C MET A 1 1.95 -30.30 16.04
N ASN A 2 0.82 -29.70 15.67
CA ASN A 2 0.51 -28.28 15.46
C ASN A 2 1.63 -27.33 14.97
N ALA A 3 1.67 -27.09 13.65
CA ALA A 3 2.02 -25.79 13.11
C ALA A 3 0.73 -25.12 12.61
N GLY A 4 -0.16 -24.81 13.56
CA GLY A 4 -1.33 -23.98 13.30
C GLY A 4 -0.83 -22.56 13.05
N GLY A 5 -0.53 -22.24 11.79
CA GLY A 5 -0.29 -20.86 11.35
C GLY A 5 -1.57 -20.06 11.60
N GLN A 6 -1.64 -19.38 12.74
CA GLN A 6 -2.76 -18.55 13.09
C GLN A 6 -2.79 -17.37 12.13
N LEU A 7 -3.69 -17.42 11.15
CA LEU A 7 -4.11 -16.24 10.39
C LEU A 7 -4.77 -15.29 11.40
N VAL A 8 -4.00 -14.34 11.89
CA VAL A 8 -4.54 -13.23 12.68
C VAL A 8 -5.25 -12.32 11.69
N THR A 9 -6.57 -12.43 11.60
CA THR A 9 -7.40 -11.44 10.93
C THR A 9 -7.36 -10.17 11.78
N VAL A 10 -6.40 -9.29 11.52
CA VAL A 10 -6.40 -7.96 12.13
C VAL A 10 -7.52 -7.18 11.46
N VAL A 11 -8.61 -6.94 12.17
CA VAL A 11 -9.64 -5.98 11.77
C VAL A 11 -9.04 -4.59 11.97
N LEU A 12 -8.28 -4.14 10.98
CA LEU A 12 -7.68 -2.82 10.96
C LEU A 12 -8.80 -1.82 10.70
N THR A 13 -9.22 -1.11 11.74
CA THR A 13 -10.13 0.02 11.58
C THR A 13 -9.46 1.07 10.70
N ASP A 14 -10.25 1.73 9.84
CA ASP A 14 -9.77 2.61 8.76
C ASP A 14 -8.92 3.81 9.27
N ALA A 15 -8.99 4.09 10.58
CA ALA A 15 -8.46 5.29 11.22
C ALA A 15 -6.92 5.40 11.22
N GLU A 16 -6.16 4.30 11.25
CA GLU A 16 -4.71 4.38 11.48
C GLU A 16 -3.87 3.38 10.65
N LEU A 17 -4.38 2.92 9.50
CA LEU A 17 -3.58 2.04 8.66
C LEU A 17 -2.46 2.81 7.95
N ASP A 18 -1.21 2.68 8.39
CA ASP A 18 -0.05 3.18 7.63
C ASP A 18 0.28 2.22 6.48
N LEU A 19 -0.34 2.46 5.32
CA LEU A 19 -0.11 1.64 4.13
C LEU A 19 1.34 1.73 3.63
N ILE A 20 2.05 2.85 3.83
CA ILE A 20 3.44 2.98 3.37
C ILE A 20 4.32 2.02 4.17
N ALA A 21 4.19 2.01 5.49
CA ALA A 21 4.93 1.09 6.34
C ALA A 21 4.66 -0.38 5.98
N LEU A 22 3.42 -0.71 5.62
CA LEU A 22 3.06 -2.07 5.21
C LEU A 22 3.59 -2.45 3.83
N LEU A 23 3.53 -1.54 2.86
CA LEU A 23 4.11 -1.73 1.54
C LEU A 23 5.63 -1.92 1.65
N ALA A 24 6.32 -1.10 2.45
CA ALA A 24 7.76 -1.19 2.66
C ALA A 24 8.22 -2.52 3.27
N ARG A 25 7.37 -3.22 4.03
CA ARG A 25 7.67 -4.55 4.61
C ARG A 25 7.57 -5.70 3.62
N ARG A 26 7.02 -5.49 2.41
CA ARG A 26 6.89 -6.54 1.39
C ARG A 26 8.27 -6.97 0.88
N ARG A 27 8.54 -8.28 0.90
CA ARG A 27 9.77 -8.88 0.37
C ARG A 27 9.64 -9.20 -1.12
N ASP A 28 9.46 -8.17 -1.93
CA ASP A 28 9.54 -8.25 -3.39
C ASP A 28 10.39 -7.11 -3.96
N ASP A 29 10.84 -7.23 -5.20
CA ASP A 29 11.71 -6.25 -5.87
C ASP A 29 10.92 -5.12 -6.56
N ARG A 30 9.61 -5.02 -6.28
CA ARG A 30 8.74 -4.03 -6.92
C ARG A 30 8.89 -2.68 -6.25
N GLU A 31 9.03 -1.62 -7.04
CA GLU A 31 9.07 -0.24 -6.53
C GLU A 31 7.68 0.39 -6.36
N ALA A 32 6.69 -0.12 -7.08
CA ALA A 32 5.33 0.40 -7.07
C ALA A 32 4.29 -0.68 -7.38
N TYR A 33 3.04 -0.41 -6.99
CA TYR A 33 1.90 -1.32 -7.15
C TYR A 33 0.71 -0.56 -7.75
N SER A 34 -0.15 -1.24 -8.49
CA SER A 34 -1.41 -0.64 -8.95
C SER A 34 -2.37 -0.41 -7.78
N ILE A 35 -3.31 0.53 -7.97
CA ILE A 35 -4.38 0.79 -6.99
C ILE A 35 -5.17 -0.48 -6.65
N LYS A 36 -5.45 -1.31 -7.68
CA LYS A 36 -6.16 -2.58 -7.51
C LYS A 36 -5.38 -3.54 -6.62
N GLU A 37 -4.08 -3.71 -6.88
CA GLU A 37 -3.22 -4.57 -6.06
C GLU A 37 -3.17 -4.10 -4.61
N VAL A 38 -2.99 -2.80 -4.37
CA VAL A 38 -2.98 -2.25 -3.01
C VAL A 38 -4.31 -2.53 -2.29
N ALA A 39 -5.43 -2.33 -2.98
CA ALA A 39 -6.76 -2.62 -2.44
C ALA A 39 -6.89 -4.10 -2.03
N GLU A 40 -6.54 -5.03 -2.92
CA GLU A 40 -6.60 -6.47 -2.68
C GLU A 40 -5.64 -6.92 -1.57
N MET A 41 -4.42 -6.37 -1.54
CA MET A 41 -3.39 -6.70 -0.55
C MET A 41 -3.78 -6.39 0.89
N PHE A 42 -4.57 -5.33 1.10
CA PHE A 42 -4.92 -4.84 2.42
C PHE A 42 -6.41 -4.97 2.75
N GLY A 43 -7.19 -5.65 1.90
CA GLY A 43 -8.63 -5.83 2.10
C GLY A 43 -9.40 -4.50 2.08
N LEU A 44 -8.93 -3.53 1.29
CA LEU A 44 -9.53 -2.20 1.18
C LEU A 44 -10.34 -2.07 -0.11
N SER A 45 -11.25 -1.10 -0.12
CA SER A 45 -11.84 -0.66 -1.40
C SER A 45 -10.83 0.17 -2.19
N GLN A 46 -10.89 0.12 -3.53
CA GLN A 46 -10.10 1.02 -4.37
C GLN A 46 -10.43 2.50 -4.08
N ARG A 47 -11.67 2.81 -3.65
CA ARG A 47 -12.08 4.14 -3.22
C ARG A 47 -11.30 4.61 -1.97
N THR A 48 -11.05 3.72 -1.02
CA THR A 48 -10.22 4.01 0.16
C THR A 48 -8.78 4.32 -0.23
N VAL A 49 -8.21 3.55 -1.16
CA VAL A 49 -6.86 3.81 -1.69
C VAL A 49 -6.80 5.16 -2.40
N LEU A 50 -7.77 5.47 -3.27
CA LEU A 50 -7.87 6.76 -3.95
C LEU A 50 -8.04 7.93 -2.98
N ARG A 51 -8.82 7.77 -1.90
CA ARG A 51 -8.95 8.78 -0.84
C ARG A 51 -7.60 9.09 -0.20
N ARG A 52 -6.83 8.05 0.12
CA ARG A 52 -5.47 8.19 0.70
C ARG A 52 -4.44 8.77 -0.27
N ILE A 53 -4.64 8.60 -1.57
CA ILE A 53 -3.84 9.32 -2.57
C ILE A 53 -4.24 10.80 -2.58
N ALA A 54 -5.54 11.10 -2.54
CA ALA A 54 -6.06 12.47 -2.59
C ALA A 54 -5.73 13.30 -1.33
N ASP A 55 -5.67 12.67 -0.15
CA ASP A 55 -5.28 13.31 1.11
C ASP A 55 -3.75 13.37 1.32
N GLY A 56 -2.97 12.79 0.40
CA GLY A 56 -1.50 12.81 0.42
C GLY A 56 -0.84 11.72 1.26
N SER A 57 -1.61 10.84 1.92
CA SER A 57 -1.07 9.73 2.71
C SER A 57 -0.37 8.66 1.86
N LEU A 58 -0.65 8.58 0.56
CA LEU A 58 -0.01 7.65 -0.38
C LEU A 58 0.67 8.40 -1.53
N ALA A 59 1.97 8.18 -1.66
CA ALA A 59 2.73 8.68 -2.80
C ALA A 59 2.47 7.83 -4.05
N VAL A 60 2.35 8.50 -5.21
CA VAL A 60 2.06 7.85 -6.48
C VAL A 60 2.96 8.36 -7.62
N VAL A 61 3.12 7.52 -8.64
CA VAL A 61 3.73 7.88 -9.92
C VAL A 61 2.77 7.55 -11.07
N ARG A 62 2.82 8.36 -12.14
CA ARG A 62 2.11 8.10 -13.40
C ARG A 62 3.07 7.40 -14.37
N SER A 63 2.71 6.20 -14.82
CA SER A 63 3.51 5.45 -15.79
C SER A 63 2.60 4.73 -16.79
N GLY A 64 2.85 4.91 -18.09
CA GLY A 64 2.07 4.25 -19.15
C GLY A 64 0.56 4.47 -19.05
N GLY A 65 0.13 5.68 -18.68
CA GLY A 65 -1.30 6.02 -18.49
C GLY A 65 -1.94 5.48 -17.21
N ARG A 66 -1.18 4.82 -16.33
CA ARG A 66 -1.68 4.26 -15.06
C ARG A 66 -1.13 5.03 -13.86
N THR A 67 -1.89 5.02 -12.77
CA THR A 67 -1.45 5.52 -11.46
C THR A 67 -0.95 4.34 -10.64
N LEU A 68 0.29 4.42 -10.15
CA LEU A 68 0.92 3.39 -9.32
C LEU A 68 1.27 3.99 -7.96
N VAL A 69 0.98 3.25 -6.89
CA VAL A 69 1.33 3.58 -5.50
C VAL A 69 2.76 3.14 -5.24
N LEU A 70 3.59 4.07 -4.77
CA LEU A 70 4.99 3.80 -4.47
C LEU A 70 5.10 2.95 -3.21
N LYS A 71 6.01 1.97 -3.25
CA LYS A 71 6.34 1.12 -2.10
C LYS A 71 6.99 1.89 -0.96
N HIS A 72 7.77 2.91 -1.32
CA HIS A 72 8.47 3.78 -0.39
C HIS A 72 8.08 5.23 -0.69
N ALA A 73 8.05 6.06 0.36
CA ALA A 73 7.93 7.50 0.16
C ALA A 73 9.05 7.99 -0.77
N PRO A 74 8.77 8.86 -1.74
CA PRO A 74 9.79 9.38 -2.64
C PRO A 74 10.84 10.09 -1.80
N GLN A 75 12.08 9.59 -1.85
CA GLN A 75 13.22 10.29 -1.30
C GLN A 75 13.44 11.49 -2.21
N ASN A 76 13.10 12.69 -1.73
CA ASN A 76 13.32 13.90 -2.51
C ASN A 76 14.84 14.04 -2.72
N LYS A 77 15.35 13.66 -3.90
CA LYS A 77 16.68 14.05 -4.32
C LYS A 77 16.61 15.53 -4.70
N VAL A 78 16.75 16.39 -3.70
CA VAL A 78 17.22 17.75 -3.95
C VAL A 78 18.60 17.64 -4.61
N ALA A 79 18.64 17.95 -5.90
CA ALA A 79 19.87 18.16 -6.64
C ALA A 79 20.55 19.45 -6.18
#